data_AF-A0A0N0V8D1-F1
#
_entry.id   AF-A0A0N0V8D1-F1
#
_cell.length_a   1.000
_cell.length_b   1.000
_cell.length_c   1.000
_cell.angle_alpha   90.00
_cell.angle_beta   90.00
_cell.angle_gamma   90.00
#
_symmetry.space_group_name_H-M   'P 1'
#
loop_
_entity.id
_entity.type
_entity.pdbx_description
1 polymer ?
#
loop_
_entity_poly.entity_id
_entity_poly.type
_entity_poly.pdbx_seq_one_letter_code
_entity_poly.pdbx_strand_id
1 'polypeptide(L)'
;MAPQTRKRKVSATESNDPKDTPPKKTTRAPRKSAPKAAAARKGKTAANKQGGFTANGQTVQQGSEAKKQVQKQGSDLVKEIDNELKTRMYVVTRYLHEKLTDLNSVQVDRDALMKELSPDLVTVLPWVHSTPASADMTQTYPQLLLKALDDLQNHVGAYEKTVNQDTGIRAPNHMRWVQDAEDLEDMSQHGLQMATKMINHIVMPDLCELPTKPAESDSGVEEVAWELIEEALPRDGESKDIWGKIAQGHVKALTEVLKVLPVEVEPTGHNFQLVLSVVLFPFENLRHPTNHQDLDQAAKMGALKYVEELQKKKQSDVVAFLLRVRCWELRQLNVIHRASRPSRLDKARRLGYKAKQGYVIYRVRVRRGGRKRPAPKGATYGKPTNQGINQLKYQRSLKATAEERVGRRCANLRVLNSYWINQDSTYKYYEVILVDPQHKAIRIDPRINWIVNPVHKHREARGLTATGKKSRGLNKGHRYNKTKAGRRKTWKRHNTLSLWRYR
;
A
#
# COMPACT_ATOMS: atom_id res chain seq x y z
N MET A 1 18.73 40.28 -61.67
CA MET A 1 19.31 40.59 -60.35
C MET A 1 19.39 39.32 -59.53
N ALA A 2 20.60 38.75 -59.40
CA ALA A 2 20.98 38.12 -58.13
C ALA A 2 21.12 39.24 -57.08
N PRO A 3 20.99 38.93 -55.78
CA PRO A 3 22.19 38.59 -55.01
C PRO A 3 21.91 37.45 -54.01
N GLN A 4 22.80 36.46 -53.81
CA GLN A 4 24.08 36.53 -53.09
C GLN A 4 23.96 37.20 -51.70
N THR A 5 24.20 36.50 -50.60
CA THR A 5 25.51 36.27 -49.94
C THR A 5 25.16 35.71 -48.52
N ARG A 6 26.01 35.10 -47.67
CA ARG A 6 27.48 35.02 -47.57
C ARG A 6 27.88 33.83 -46.66
N LYS A 7 29.10 33.36 -46.92
CA LYS A 7 29.92 32.28 -46.32
C LYS A 7 30.39 32.46 -44.86
N ARG A 8 30.92 31.34 -44.32
CA ARG A 8 32.06 31.11 -43.37
C ARG A 8 31.61 30.48 -42.03
N LYS A 9 32.37 29.62 -41.33
CA LYS A 9 33.73 29.06 -41.49
C LYS A 9 33.87 27.80 -40.60
N VAL A 10 34.94 27.05 -40.86
CA VAL A 10 35.45 25.82 -40.22
C VAL A 10 36.13 26.10 -38.87
N SER A 11 36.02 25.15 -37.92
CA SER A 11 37.04 24.70 -36.93
C SER A 11 36.31 23.91 -35.81
N ALA A 12 36.79 22.85 -35.16
CA ALA A 12 38.03 22.10 -35.18
C ALA A 12 37.73 20.68 -34.64
N THR A 13 38.49 19.70 -35.13
CA THR A 13 38.63 18.34 -34.62
C THR A 13 39.46 18.35 -33.33
N GLU A 14 38.98 17.73 -32.25
CA GLU A 14 39.83 17.32 -31.13
C GLU A 14 40.15 15.83 -31.24
N SER A 15 41.44 15.57 -31.20
CA SER A 15 42.17 14.31 -31.16
C SER A 15 42.02 13.63 -29.80
N ASN A 16 41.81 12.32 -29.77
CA ASN A 16 42.03 11.51 -28.56
C ASN A 16 43.51 11.13 -28.49
N ASP A 17 44.28 11.85 -27.68
CA ASP A 17 45.61 11.42 -27.21
C ASP A 17 45.50 10.84 -25.79
N PRO A 18 46.30 9.83 -25.41
CA PRO A 18 46.17 9.11 -24.15
C PRO A 18 46.90 9.78 -22.97
N LYS A 19 46.93 11.12 -22.91
CA LYS A 19 47.53 11.88 -21.81
C LYS A 19 46.65 13.07 -21.42
N ASP A 20 45.55 12.80 -20.72
CA ASP A 20 44.73 13.85 -20.12
C ASP A 20 44.79 13.80 -18.58
N THR A 21 45.29 14.87 -18.01
CA THR A 21 45.07 15.29 -16.62
C THR A 21 43.60 15.69 -16.41
N PRO A 22 43.05 15.61 -15.17
CA PRO A 22 41.63 15.85 -14.92
C PRO A 22 41.20 17.28 -15.32
N PRO A 23 40.00 17.49 -15.87
CA PRO A 23 39.57 18.78 -16.35
C PRO A 23 39.23 19.73 -15.18
N LYS A 24 39.62 21.00 -15.32
CA LYS A 24 39.08 22.11 -14.52
C LYS A 24 37.62 22.30 -14.88
N LYS A 25 36.77 22.57 -13.87
CA LYS A 25 35.35 22.92 -14.04
C LYS A 25 35.22 24.01 -15.13
N THR A 26 34.24 23.89 -16.04
CA THR A 26 33.94 24.89 -17.08
C THR A 26 32.47 25.31 -17.09
N THR A 27 32.22 26.59 -16.82
CA THR A 27 30.92 27.28 -16.90
C THR A 27 30.24 27.01 -18.23
N ARG A 28 29.01 26.50 -18.16
CA ARG A 28 28.23 26.12 -19.33
C ARG A 28 27.32 27.28 -19.76
N ALA A 29 27.67 27.94 -20.87
CA ALA A 29 26.73 28.78 -21.60
C ALA A 29 25.61 27.92 -22.23
N PRO A 30 24.36 28.41 -22.31
CA PRO A 30 23.25 27.60 -22.78
C PRO A 30 23.22 27.58 -24.32
N ARG A 31 23.03 26.41 -24.95
CA ARG A 31 22.48 26.38 -26.32
C ARG A 31 21.77 25.10 -26.73
N LYS A 32 20.85 25.36 -27.66
CA LYS A 32 19.70 24.61 -28.17
C LYS A 32 20.05 23.39 -29.06
N SER A 33 19.01 22.61 -29.31
CA SER A 33 18.85 21.32 -29.99
C SER A 33 19.50 21.12 -31.39
N ALA A 34 19.80 19.84 -31.63
CA ALA A 34 20.30 19.05 -32.79
C ALA A 34 19.56 19.28 -34.16
N PRO A 35 19.81 18.55 -35.31
CA PRO A 35 20.54 17.26 -35.51
C PRO A 35 21.23 16.97 -36.91
N LYS A 36 21.80 15.74 -37.04
CA LYS A 36 22.07 14.89 -38.26
C LYS A 36 23.12 15.38 -39.30
N ALA A 37 23.86 14.56 -40.08
CA ALA A 37 24.18 13.13 -40.17
C ALA A 37 25.28 12.94 -41.27
N ALA A 38 25.99 11.80 -41.22
CA ALA A 38 26.61 11.04 -42.33
C ALA A 38 27.76 11.67 -43.17
N ALA A 39 28.94 11.00 -43.19
CA ALA A 39 29.37 10.10 -44.29
C ALA A 39 30.91 9.91 -44.39
N ALA A 40 31.32 8.64 -44.34
CA ALA A 40 32.31 7.93 -45.17
C ALA A 40 33.71 8.53 -45.50
N ARG A 41 34.77 7.77 -45.15
CA ARG A 41 35.80 7.18 -46.06
C ARG A 41 36.88 6.46 -45.22
N LYS A 42 37.08 5.15 -45.39
CA LYS A 42 37.97 4.41 -46.33
C LYS A 42 39.46 4.36 -45.94
N GLY A 43 39.95 3.13 -45.76
CA GLY A 43 41.35 2.67 -45.92
C GLY A 43 42.18 2.76 -44.63
N LYS A 44 43.10 1.86 -44.31
CA LYS A 44 43.64 0.66 -44.99
C LYS A 44 44.59 -0.01 -43.97
N THR A 45 44.61 -1.35 -43.94
CA THR A 45 45.75 -2.24 -43.62
C THR A 45 46.68 -1.95 -42.42
N ALA A 46 46.72 -2.86 -41.46
CA ALA A 46 47.96 -3.54 -41.05
C ALA A 46 47.64 -4.83 -40.28
N ALA A 47 48.29 -5.91 -40.71
CA ALA A 47 48.27 -7.22 -40.09
C ALA A 47 49.09 -7.23 -38.80
N ASN A 48 48.62 -7.96 -37.77
CA ASN A 48 49.51 -8.89 -37.09
C ASN A 48 48.73 -10.04 -36.43
N LYS A 49 49.26 -11.25 -36.60
CA LYS A 49 48.79 -12.55 -36.09
C LYS A 49 49.53 -12.91 -34.80
N GLN A 50 49.03 -13.97 -34.15
CA GLN A 50 49.59 -14.82 -33.08
C GLN A 50 49.16 -14.41 -31.65
N GLY A 51 48.64 -15.27 -30.78
CA GLY A 51 48.30 -16.71 -30.78
C GLY A 51 47.07 -16.91 -29.86
N GLY A 52 46.30 -17.99 -29.87
CA GLY A 52 46.70 -19.39 -29.88
C GLY A 52 46.58 -19.96 -28.45
N PHE A 53 45.35 -20.23 -27.98
CA PHE A 53 45.10 -21.10 -26.83
C PHE A 53 43.93 -22.03 -27.13
N THR A 54 44.24 -23.33 -27.15
CA THR A 54 43.34 -24.47 -27.39
C THR A 54 42.71 -24.94 -26.07
N ALA A 55 41.39 -25.15 -26.06
CA ALA A 55 40.70 -25.84 -24.97
C ALA A 55 39.74 -26.92 -25.54
N ASN A 56 40.15 -28.18 -25.35
CA ASN A 56 39.41 -29.44 -25.20
C ASN A 56 38.03 -29.62 -25.86
N GLY A 57 38.00 -30.49 -26.88
CA GLY A 57 36.84 -30.87 -27.69
C GLY A 57 36.06 -32.13 -27.27
N GLN A 58 35.86 -32.39 -25.97
CA GLN A 58 35.03 -33.54 -25.53
C GLN A 58 33.69 -33.16 -24.89
N THR A 59 33.45 -31.89 -24.55
CA THR A 59 32.19 -31.44 -23.92
C THR A 59 31.12 -30.96 -24.92
N VAL A 60 31.46 -30.86 -26.21
CA VAL A 60 30.59 -30.26 -27.25
C VAL A 60 29.66 -31.28 -27.91
N GLN A 61 30.03 -32.57 -27.95
CA GLN A 61 29.20 -33.58 -28.62
C GLN A 61 27.95 -33.98 -27.82
N GLN A 62 28.06 -34.16 -26.49
CA GLN A 62 26.92 -34.52 -25.64
C GLN A 62 25.87 -33.41 -25.52
N GLY A 63 26.27 -32.13 -25.61
CA GLY A 63 25.33 -31.00 -25.64
C GLY A 63 24.56 -30.87 -26.97
N SER A 64 25.11 -31.41 -28.07
CA SER A 64 24.49 -31.33 -29.39
C SER A 64 23.43 -32.40 -29.62
N GLU A 65 23.60 -33.61 -29.06
CA GLU A 65 22.61 -34.69 -29.13
C GLU A 65 21.40 -34.41 -28.21
N ALA A 66 21.64 -33.92 -26.99
CA ALA A 66 20.57 -33.54 -26.08
C ALA A 66 19.68 -32.41 -26.67
N LYS A 67 20.28 -31.43 -27.36
CA LYS A 67 19.53 -30.37 -28.06
C LYS A 67 18.70 -30.91 -29.23
N LYS A 68 19.23 -31.84 -30.01
CA LYS A 68 18.50 -32.48 -31.13
C LYS A 68 17.32 -33.33 -30.61
N GLN A 69 17.49 -34.02 -29.49
CA GLN A 69 16.45 -34.85 -28.90
C GLN A 69 15.31 -34.00 -28.31
N VAL A 70 15.63 -32.88 -27.66
CA VAL A 70 14.63 -31.92 -27.16
C VAL A 70 13.90 -31.22 -28.31
N GLN A 71 14.59 -30.87 -29.40
CA GLN A 71 13.94 -30.33 -30.61
C GLN A 71 13.01 -31.35 -31.28
N LYS A 72 13.40 -32.63 -31.35
CA LYS A 72 12.57 -33.69 -31.92
C LYS A 72 11.31 -33.92 -31.08
N GLN A 73 11.46 -34.03 -29.76
CA GLN A 73 10.33 -34.13 -28.82
C GLN A 73 9.39 -32.92 -28.92
N GLY A 74 9.94 -31.72 -29.08
CA GLY A 74 9.14 -30.51 -29.32
C GLY A 74 8.36 -30.58 -30.64
N SER A 75 8.99 -31.06 -31.73
CA SER A 75 8.33 -31.18 -33.03
C SER A 75 7.26 -32.27 -33.06
N ASP A 76 7.44 -33.35 -32.31
CA ASP A 76 6.48 -34.45 -32.21
C ASP A 76 5.25 -34.03 -31.38
N LEU A 77 5.48 -33.28 -30.28
CA LEU A 77 4.41 -32.70 -29.47
C LEU A 77 3.57 -31.71 -30.28
N VAL A 78 4.19 -30.88 -31.11
CA VAL A 78 3.49 -29.93 -31.98
C VAL A 78 2.63 -30.65 -33.02
N LYS A 79 3.12 -31.75 -33.61
CA LYS A 79 2.33 -32.56 -34.55
C LYS A 79 1.16 -33.28 -33.88
N GLU A 80 1.34 -33.73 -32.64
CA GLU A 80 0.29 -34.37 -31.86
C GLU A 80 -0.80 -33.36 -31.49
N ILE A 81 -0.43 -32.16 -31.05
CA ILE A 81 -1.35 -31.04 -30.81
C ILE A 81 -2.10 -30.64 -32.09
N ASP A 82 -1.41 -30.57 -33.24
CA ASP A 82 -2.04 -30.20 -34.52
C ASP A 82 -3.01 -31.29 -35.03
N ASN A 83 -2.70 -32.56 -34.80
CA ASN A 83 -3.59 -33.69 -35.10
C ASN A 83 -4.81 -33.74 -34.17
N GLU A 84 -4.62 -33.40 -32.89
CA GLU A 84 -5.71 -33.32 -31.91
C GLU A 84 -6.63 -32.11 -32.18
N LEU A 85 -6.05 -31.00 -32.65
CA LEU A 85 -6.80 -29.83 -33.10
C LEU A 85 -7.58 -30.13 -34.38
N LYS A 86 -7.00 -30.86 -35.36
CA LYS A 86 -7.71 -31.27 -36.59
C LYS A 86 -8.88 -32.21 -36.31
N THR A 87 -8.71 -33.18 -35.40
CA THR A 87 -9.80 -34.08 -34.99
C THR A 87 -10.91 -33.33 -34.24
N ARG A 88 -10.55 -32.42 -33.32
CA ARG A 88 -11.54 -31.57 -32.61
C ARG A 88 -12.25 -30.60 -33.56
N MET A 89 -11.54 -30.03 -34.52
CA MET A 89 -12.11 -29.10 -35.51
C MET A 89 -13.09 -29.81 -36.47
N TYR A 90 -12.83 -31.08 -36.83
CA TYR A 90 -13.76 -31.89 -37.63
C TYR A 90 -15.05 -32.25 -36.85
N VAL A 91 -14.95 -32.51 -35.55
CA VAL A 91 -16.11 -32.75 -34.67
C VAL A 91 -16.94 -31.48 -34.47
N VAL A 92 -16.27 -30.33 -34.27
CA VAL A 92 -16.93 -29.03 -34.07
C VAL A 92 -17.59 -28.53 -35.35
N THR A 93 -16.98 -28.72 -36.52
CA THR A 93 -17.58 -28.31 -37.80
C THR A 93 -18.82 -29.13 -38.17
N ARG A 94 -18.86 -30.43 -37.84
CA ARG A 94 -20.07 -31.26 -38.01
C ARG A 94 -21.21 -30.84 -37.06
N TYR A 95 -20.89 -30.51 -35.81
CA TYR A 95 -21.86 -30.05 -34.80
C TYR A 95 -22.40 -28.64 -35.09
N LEU A 96 -21.58 -27.76 -35.68
CA LEU A 96 -22.00 -26.41 -36.09
C LEU A 96 -22.88 -26.43 -37.34
N HIS A 97 -22.63 -27.33 -38.31
CA HIS A 97 -23.45 -27.42 -39.53
C HIS A 97 -24.89 -27.87 -39.25
N GLU A 98 -25.09 -28.71 -38.23
CA GLU A 98 -26.40 -29.20 -37.79
C GLU A 98 -27.20 -28.18 -36.95
N LYS A 99 -26.51 -27.21 -36.34
CA LYS A 99 -27.10 -26.13 -35.50
C LYS A 99 -27.33 -24.81 -36.24
N LEU A 100 -26.69 -24.61 -37.40
CA LEU A 100 -26.74 -23.34 -38.15
C LEU A 100 -28.02 -23.15 -38.98
N THR A 101 -28.82 -24.20 -39.20
CA THR A 101 -30.14 -24.09 -39.85
C THR A 101 -31.21 -23.45 -38.94
N ASP A 102 -30.98 -23.43 -37.62
CA ASP A 102 -31.98 -22.97 -36.63
C ASP A 102 -31.74 -21.54 -36.10
N LEU A 103 -30.66 -20.85 -36.52
CA LEU A 103 -30.23 -19.56 -35.92
C LEU A 103 -30.38 -18.34 -36.85
N ASN A 104 -30.98 -18.48 -38.03
CA ASN A 104 -31.23 -17.35 -38.96
C ASN A 104 -32.30 -16.34 -38.49
N SER A 105 -32.65 -16.29 -37.20
CA SER A 105 -33.61 -15.31 -36.68
C SER A 105 -33.36 -14.83 -35.24
N VAL A 106 -32.11 -14.58 -34.86
CA VAL A 106 -31.82 -13.92 -33.56
C VAL A 106 -31.01 -12.65 -33.77
N GLN A 107 -31.68 -11.50 -33.66
CA GLN A 107 -31.02 -10.20 -33.51
C GLN A 107 -30.53 -10.04 -32.08
N VAL A 108 -29.25 -9.71 -31.90
CA VAL A 108 -28.63 -9.47 -30.58
C VAL A 108 -28.58 -7.97 -30.31
N ASP A 109 -29.06 -7.58 -29.13
CA ASP A 109 -29.15 -6.20 -28.68
C ASP A 109 -27.77 -5.61 -28.32
N ARG A 110 -27.37 -4.53 -29.00
CA ARG A 110 -26.04 -3.90 -28.91
C ARG A 110 -25.73 -3.42 -27.49
N ASP A 111 -26.75 -2.97 -26.76
CA ASP A 111 -26.61 -2.46 -25.40
C ASP A 111 -26.36 -3.55 -24.36
N ALA A 112 -26.75 -4.80 -24.66
CA ALA A 112 -26.44 -5.95 -23.83
C ALA A 112 -24.96 -6.35 -23.95
N LEU A 113 -24.41 -6.30 -25.17
CA LEU A 113 -23.01 -6.65 -25.44
C LEU A 113 -22.02 -5.64 -24.80
N MET A 114 -22.38 -4.35 -24.81
CA MET A 114 -21.57 -3.28 -24.21
C MET A 114 -21.46 -3.36 -22.68
N LYS A 115 -22.39 -4.07 -22.02
CA LYS A 115 -22.33 -4.31 -20.57
C LYS A 115 -21.41 -5.46 -20.17
N GLU A 116 -21.09 -6.37 -21.10
CA GLU A 116 -20.27 -7.55 -20.79
C GLU A 116 -18.79 -7.37 -21.11
N LEU A 117 -18.41 -6.36 -21.88
CA LEU A 117 -17.01 -6.09 -22.23
C LEU A 117 -16.31 -5.18 -21.21
N SER A 118 -15.04 -5.49 -20.94
CA SER A 118 -14.15 -4.72 -20.07
C SER A 118 -13.98 -3.27 -20.58
N PRO A 119 -13.98 -2.23 -19.72
CA PRO A 119 -13.84 -0.84 -20.13
C PRO A 119 -12.58 -0.57 -20.98
N ASP A 120 -11.51 -1.32 -20.71
CA ASP A 120 -10.22 -1.18 -21.40
C ASP A 120 -10.23 -1.76 -22.82
N LEU A 121 -11.17 -2.64 -23.15
CA LEU A 121 -11.33 -3.22 -24.49
C LEU A 121 -12.24 -2.36 -25.38
N VAL A 122 -13.14 -1.57 -24.76
CA VAL A 122 -14.08 -0.68 -25.46
C VAL A 122 -13.36 0.47 -26.17
N THR A 123 -12.22 0.92 -25.65
CA THR A 123 -11.39 1.98 -26.23
C THR A 123 -10.52 1.55 -27.41
N VAL A 124 -10.28 0.24 -27.57
CA VAL A 124 -9.38 -0.31 -28.61
C VAL A 124 -10.14 -0.71 -29.87
N LEU A 125 -11.47 -0.80 -29.80
CA LEU A 125 -12.32 -1.30 -30.87
C LEU A 125 -12.83 -0.17 -31.81
N PRO A 126 -12.40 -0.11 -33.09
CA PRO A 126 -12.63 1.04 -33.99
C PRO A 126 -14.11 1.39 -34.26
N TRP A 127 -14.97 0.38 -34.32
CA TRP A 127 -16.43 0.46 -34.55
C TRP A 127 -17.26 1.01 -33.36
N VAL A 128 -16.63 1.25 -32.21
CA VAL A 128 -17.29 1.86 -31.04
C VAL A 128 -17.39 3.39 -31.21
N HIS A 129 -16.56 4.00 -32.05
CA HIS A 129 -16.44 5.47 -32.17
C HIS A 129 -17.16 6.05 -33.39
N SER A 130 -17.77 5.19 -34.23
CA SER A 130 -18.53 5.63 -35.39
C SER A 130 -19.90 6.18 -34.96
N THR A 131 -20.10 7.49 -35.08
CA THR A 131 -21.42 8.12 -34.97
C THR A 131 -22.37 7.58 -36.05
N PRO A 132 -23.68 7.46 -35.76
CA PRO A 132 -24.64 6.72 -36.60
C PRO A 132 -25.09 7.47 -37.87
N ALA A 133 -24.25 8.36 -38.41
CA ALA A 133 -24.64 9.26 -39.50
C ALA A 133 -24.11 8.84 -40.89
N SER A 134 -23.27 7.81 -41.01
CA SER A 134 -22.89 7.27 -42.32
C SER A 134 -22.39 5.83 -42.23
N ALA A 135 -23.27 4.86 -42.40
CA ALA A 135 -22.91 3.57 -42.97
C ALA A 135 -24.19 2.84 -43.33
N ASP A 136 -24.41 2.69 -44.64
CA ASP A 136 -25.46 1.87 -45.20
C ASP A 136 -25.47 0.46 -44.61
N MET A 137 -26.67 -0.02 -44.37
CA MET A 137 -26.99 -1.40 -44.06
C MET A 137 -26.35 -2.33 -45.09
N THR A 138 -25.38 -3.16 -44.67
CA THR A 138 -25.14 -4.58 -45.09
C THR A 138 -23.69 -5.02 -44.84
N GLN A 139 -23.24 -5.08 -43.58
CA GLN A 139 -22.11 -5.95 -43.23
C GLN A 139 -22.52 -6.89 -42.11
N THR A 140 -22.48 -8.19 -42.39
CA THR A 140 -22.80 -9.25 -41.43
C THR A 140 -21.69 -9.28 -40.37
N TYR A 141 -22.07 -9.45 -39.09
CA TYR A 141 -21.15 -9.55 -37.93
C TYR A 141 -19.83 -10.32 -38.18
N PRO A 142 -19.81 -11.48 -38.87
CA PRO A 142 -18.56 -12.16 -39.21
C PRO A 142 -17.58 -11.35 -40.08
N GLN A 143 -18.05 -10.49 -40.98
CA GLN A 143 -17.19 -9.68 -41.85
C GLN A 143 -16.49 -8.54 -41.10
N LEU A 144 -17.18 -7.94 -40.12
CA LEU A 144 -16.59 -6.94 -39.23
C LEU A 144 -15.50 -7.53 -38.33
N LEU A 145 -15.71 -8.76 -37.84
CA LEU A 145 -14.73 -9.46 -37.01
C LEU A 145 -13.46 -9.79 -37.79
N LEU A 146 -13.60 -10.23 -39.06
CA LEU A 146 -12.47 -10.51 -39.94
C LEU A 146 -11.66 -9.24 -40.25
N LYS A 147 -12.35 -8.11 -40.49
CA LYS A 147 -11.69 -6.82 -40.72
C LYS A 147 -10.91 -6.34 -39.50
N ALA A 148 -11.48 -6.47 -38.30
CA ALA A 148 -10.80 -6.09 -37.06
C ALA A 148 -9.55 -6.95 -36.77
N LEU A 149 -9.58 -8.23 -37.18
CA LEU A 149 -8.44 -9.12 -37.04
C LEU A 149 -7.29 -8.72 -37.98
N ASP A 150 -7.62 -8.33 -39.20
CA ASP A 150 -6.66 -7.85 -40.21
C ASP A 150 -6.01 -6.53 -39.76
N ASP A 151 -6.80 -5.61 -39.21
CA ASP A 151 -6.31 -4.34 -38.64
C ASP A 151 -5.33 -4.57 -37.46
N LEU A 152 -5.62 -5.55 -36.60
CA LEU A 152 -4.75 -5.89 -35.48
C LEU A 152 -3.43 -6.50 -35.95
N GLN A 153 -3.45 -7.36 -36.96
CA GLN A 153 -2.24 -7.91 -37.57
C GLN A 153 -1.36 -6.80 -38.19
N ASN A 154 -1.98 -5.82 -38.84
CA ASN A 154 -1.28 -4.68 -39.40
C ASN A 154 -0.61 -3.80 -38.33
N HIS A 155 -1.29 -3.57 -37.19
CA HIS A 155 -0.71 -2.82 -36.08
C HIS A 155 0.46 -3.53 -35.41
N VAL A 156 0.38 -4.85 -35.23
CA VAL A 156 1.50 -5.65 -34.68
C VAL A 156 2.70 -5.59 -35.62
N GLY A 157 2.49 -5.71 -36.94
CA GLY A 157 3.57 -5.59 -37.92
C GLY A 157 4.21 -4.19 -37.96
N ALA A 158 3.44 -3.13 -37.71
CA ALA A 158 3.98 -1.77 -37.58
C ALA A 158 4.86 -1.63 -36.33
N TYR A 159 4.44 -2.20 -35.21
CA TYR A 159 5.21 -2.18 -33.97
C TYR A 159 6.54 -2.93 -34.10
N GLU A 160 6.54 -4.13 -34.70
CA GLU A 160 7.77 -4.89 -34.93
C GLU A 160 8.76 -4.13 -35.82
N LYS A 161 8.28 -3.39 -36.82
CA LYS A 161 9.13 -2.53 -37.65
C LYS A 161 9.74 -1.38 -36.85
N THR A 162 9.03 -0.81 -35.87
CA THR A 162 9.57 0.26 -35.01
C THR A 162 10.59 -0.25 -34.00
N VAL A 163 10.39 -1.44 -33.44
CA VAL A 163 11.33 -2.07 -32.48
C VAL A 163 12.63 -2.47 -33.17
N ASN A 164 12.57 -2.90 -34.43
CA ASN A 164 13.74 -3.31 -35.20
C ASN A 164 14.52 -2.14 -35.83
N GLN A 165 14.16 -0.88 -35.55
CA GLN A 165 14.93 0.29 -35.96
C GLN A 165 15.96 0.66 -34.88
N ASP A 166 17.23 0.77 -35.29
CA ASP A 166 18.33 1.16 -34.41
C ASP A 166 18.19 2.63 -33.96
N THR A 167 18.06 2.86 -32.66
CA THR A 167 17.80 4.19 -32.07
C THR A 167 19.06 5.05 -31.95
N GLY A 168 20.25 4.51 -32.30
CA GLY A 168 21.50 5.27 -32.33
C GLY A 168 22.01 5.69 -30.94
N ILE A 169 21.42 5.18 -29.86
CA ILE A 169 21.83 5.44 -28.48
C ILE A 169 22.99 4.50 -28.13
N ARG A 170 24.21 5.04 -27.98
CA ARG A 170 25.37 4.28 -27.47
C ARG A 170 25.50 4.45 -25.96
N ALA A 171 25.94 3.39 -25.29
CA ALA A 171 26.27 3.44 -23.86
C ALA A 171 27.40 4.46 -23.59
N PRO A 172 27.27 5.34 -22.57
CA PRO A 172 28.31 6.29 -22.21
C PRO A 172 29.60 5.58 -21.72
N ASN A 173 30.76 6.22 -21.93
CA ASN A 173 32.07 5.75 -21.46
C ASN A 173 32.10 5.66 -19.91
N HIS A 174 32.71 4.62 -19.34
CA HIS A 174 32.74 4.35 -17.89
C HIS A 174 33.26 5.53 -17.06
N MET A 175 34.25 6.28 -17.55
CA MET A 175 34.76 7.50 -16.89
C MET A 175 33.67 8.57 -16.69
N ARG A 176 32.71 8.65 -17.61
CA ARG A 176 31.59 9.58 -17.53
C ARG A 176 30.57 9.16 -16.48
N TRP A 177 30.40 7.86 -16.29
CA TRP A 177 29.57 7.32 -15.20
C TRP A 177 30.18 7.59 -13.82
N VAL A 178 31.52 7.56 -13.72
CA VAL A 178 32.22 7.92 -12.48
C VAL A 178 32.05 9.41 -12.18
N GLN A 179 32.23 10.27 -13.18
CA GLN A 179 32.00 11.71 -13.03
C GLN A 179 30.54 12.03 -12.70
N ASP A 180 29.58 11.39 -13.38
CA ASP A 180 28.15 11.58 -13.09
C ASP A 180 27.81 11.12 -11.66
N ALA A 181 28.49 10.09 -11.14
CA ALA A 181 28.32 9.65 -9.76
C ALA A 181 28.88 10.65 -8.75
N GLU A 182 30.05 11.22 -9.01
CA GLU A 182 30.65 12.28 -8.19
C GLU A 182 29.81 13.56 -8.23
N ASP A 183 29.35 13.99 -9.40
CA ASP A 183 28.50 15.17 -9.57
C ASP A 183 27.14 14.98 -8.86
N LEU A 184 26.58 13.76 -8.85
CA LEU A 184 25.37 13.42 -8.08
C LEU A 184 25.60 13.47 -6.57
N GLU A 185 26.76 13.02 -6.11
CA GLU A 185 27.13 13.08 -4.69
C GLU A 185 27.32 14.53 -4.25
N ASP A 186 28.02 15.34 -5.04
CA ASP A 186 28.19 16.78 -4.82
C ASP A 186 26.84 17.51 -4.83
N MET A 187 25.95 17.20 -5.78
CA MET A 187 24.59 17.74 -5.82
C MET A 187 23.82 17.42 -4.53
N SER A 188 23.92 16.18 -4.07
CA SER A 188 23.25 15.73 -2.84
C SER A 188 23.79 16.45 -1.61
N GLN A 189 25.10 16.66 -1.52
CA GLN A 189 25.73 17.37 -0.39
C GLN A 189 25.31 18.84 -0.36
N HIS A 190 25.34 19.54 -1.49
CA HIS A 190 24.92 20.95 -1.57
C HIS A 190 23.42 21.10 -1.30
N GLY A 191 22.58 20.22 -1.84
CA GLY A 191 21.15 20.18 -1.54
C GLY A 191 20.88 19.98 -0.04
N LEU A 192 21.63 19.08 0.61
CA LEU A 192 21.49 18.85 2.06
C LEU A 192 21.89 20.08 2.89
N GLN A 193 22.95 20.78 2.50
CA GLN A 193 23.39 22.01 3.17
C GLN A 193 22.35 23.12 3.04
N MET A 194 21.80 23.33 1.83
CA MET A 194 20.74 24.33 1.58
C MET A 194 19.47 23.99 2.36
N ALA A 195 19.04 22.71 2.35
CA ALA A 195 17.89 22.26 3.12
C ALA A 195 18.09 22.44 4.63
N THR A 196 19.30 22.21 5.14
CA THR A 196 19.63 22.43 6.56
C THR A 196 19.54 23.91 6.94
N LYS A 197 20.07 24.81 6.11
CA LYS A 197 19.94 26.26 6.31
C LYS A 197 18.46 26.69 6.29
N MET A 198 17.68 26.15 5.37
CA MET A 198 16.25 26.43 5.25
C MET A 198 15.47 25.96 6.49
N ILE A 199 15.72 24.74 6.98
CA ILE A 199 15.08 24.23 8.20
C ILE A 199 15.46 25.09 9.41
N ASN A 200 16.73 25.46 9.53
CA ASN A 200 17.19 26.32 10.62
C ASN A 200 16.52 27.70 10.56
N HIS A 201 16.31 28.28 9.38
CA HIS A 201 15.55 29.52 9.22
C HIS A 201 14.06 29.36 9.60
N ILE A 202 13.43 28.24 9.25
CA ILE A 202 12.02 27.97 9.60
C ILE A 202 11.84 27.84 11.13
N VAL A 203 12.84 27.32 11.83
CA VAL A 203 12.80 27.16 13.29
C VAL A 203 13.29 28.42 14.02
N MET A 204 14.32 29.09 13.50
CA MET A 204 15.00 30.25 14.10
C MET A 204 15.19 31.37 13.06
N PRO A 205 14.12 32.11 12.72
CA PRO A 205 14.13 33.05 11.60
C PRO A 205 15.05 34.26 11.80
N ASP A 206 15.31 34.67 13.04
CA ASP A 206 16.13 35.86 13.33
C ASP A 206 17.63 35.54 13.49
N LEU A 207 18.00 34.26 13.62
CA LEU A 207 19.39 33.83 13.86
C LEU A 207 20.02 33.17 12.64
N CYS A 208 19.22 32.73 11.67
CA CYS A 208 19.68 32.00 10.51
C CYS A 208 19.11 32.68 9.25
N GLU A 209 19.97 33.01 8.30
CA GLU A 209 19.54 33.58 7.02
C GLU A 209 19.05 32.48 6.06
N LEU A 210 18.14 32.83 5.15
CA LEU A 210 17.74 31.94 4.07
C LEU A 210 18.93 31.66 3.15
N PRO A 211 19.03 30.44 2.59
CA PRO A 211 20.05 30.17 1.58
C PRO A 211 19.81 31.10 0.39
N THR A 212 20.88 31.76 -0.08
CA THR A 212 20.85 32.61 -1.27
C THR A 212 21.16 31.80 -2.51
N LYS A 213 20.64 32.24 -3.66
CA LYS A 213 20.95 31.61 -4.94
C LYS A 213 22.46 31.62 -5.17
N PRO A 214 23.11 30.46 -5.39
CA PRO A 214 24.55 30.41 -5.63
C PRO A 214 24.91 31.17 -6.92
N ALA A 215 26.10 31.79 -6.95
CA ALA A 215 26.62 32.41 -8.15
C ALA A 215 26.96 31.33 -9.20
N GLU A 216 26.80 31.63 -10.49
CA GLU A 216 26.99 30.65 -11.56
C GLU A 216 28.38 30.03 -11.48
N SER A 217 28.45 28.75 -11.08
CA SER A 217 29.69 28.03 -10.88
C SER A 217 29.99 27.15 -12.08
N ASP A 218 31.28 26.96 -12.35
CA ASP A 218 31.76 26.25 -13.52
C ASP A 218 31.25 24.79 -13.63
N SER A 219 30.71 24.18 -12.57
CA SER A 219 30.15 22.82 -12.61
C SER A 219 28.63 22.76 -12.81
N GLY A 220 27.88 23.86 -12.60
CA GLY A 220 26.40 23.88 -12.69
C GLY A 220 25.64 22.99 -11.69
N VAL A 221 26.32 22.09 -10.97
CA VAL A 221 25.75 21.16 -9.98
C VAL A 221 25.02 21.89 -8.85
N GLU A 222 25.58 23.01 -8.39
CA GLU A 222 24.99 23.84 -7.32
C GLU A 222 23.70 24.56 -7.76
N GLU A 223 23.61 24.93 -9.04
CA GLU A 223 22.39 25.50 -9.62
C GLU A 223 21.29 24.46 -9.71
N VAL A 224 21.61 23.23 -10.13
CA VAL A 224 20.64 22.13 -10.17
C VAL A 224 20.16 21.77 -8.76
N ALA A 225 21.05 21.77 -7.76
CA ALA A 225 20.67 21.57 -6.37
C ALA A 225 19.76 22.70 -5.85
N TRP A 226 19.99 23.95 -6.29
CA TRP A 226 19.12 25.09 -6.00
C TRP A 226 17.74 24.94 -6.64
N GLU A 227 17.67 24.59 -7.94
CA GLU A 227 16.41 24.38 -8.66
C GLU A 227 15.53 23.31 -7.98
N LEU A 228 16.14 22.25 -7.43
CA LEU A 228 15.41 21.20 -6.71
C LEU A 228 14.78 21.69 -5.39
N ILE A 229 15.32 22.74 -4.78
CA ILE A 229 14.90 23.26 -3.47
C ILE A 229 14.13 24.57 -3.59
N GLU A 230 14.22 25.28 -4.72
CA GLU A 230 13.57 26.56 -4.97
C GLU A 230 12.06 26.51 -4.69
N GLU A 231 11.38 25.42 -5.09
CA GLU A 231 9.95 25.25 -4.83
C GLU A 231 9.59 25.11 -3.35
N ALA A 232 10.56 24.72 -2.50
CA ALA A 232 10.39 24.53 -1.06
C ALA A 232 10.68 25.79 -0.23
N LEU A 233 11.21 26.86 -0.85
CA LEU A 233 11.41 28.13 -0.16
C LEU A 233 10.05 28.76 0.22
N PRO A 234 9.95 29.36 1.42
CA PRO A 234 8.75 30.10 1.81
C PRO A 234 8.56 31.28 0.85
N ARG A 235 7.40 31.35 0.19
CA ARG A 235 7.10 32.42 -0.77
C ARG A 235 7.06 33.77 -0.04
N ASP A 236 7.76 34.76 -0.61
CA ASP A 236 7.88 36.11 -0.08
C ASP A 236 6.49 36.79 0.02
N GLY A 237 5.83 36.60 1.16
CA GLY A 237 4.47 37.07 1.41
C GLY A 237 3.77 36.36 2.59
N GLU A 238 4.12 35.10 2.86
CA GLU A 238 3.58 34.28 3.96
C GLU A 238 4.54 34.20 5.17
N SER A 239 5.39 35.22 5.36
CA SER A 239 6.42 35.27 6.40
C SER A 239 5.89 35.34 7.85
N LYS A 240 4.57 35.23 8.05
CA LYS A 240 3.90 35.18 9.35
C LYS A 240 3.68 33.75 9.87
N ASP A 241 3.70 32.74 9.00
CA ASP A 241 3.39 31.35 9.37
C ASP A 241 4.64 30.45 9.48
N ILE A 242 5.76 31.05 9.84
CA ILE A 242 6.98 30.32 10.15
C ILE A 242 6.93 29.88 11.61
N TRP A 243 7.10 28.57 11.87
CA TRP A 243 6.99 27.95 13.20
C TRP A 243 7.79 28.70 14.27
N GLY A 244 8.98 29.20 13.92
CA GLY A 244 9.81 30.03 14.81
C GLY A 244 9.13 31.32 15.27
N LYS A 245 8.48 32.07 14.37
CA LYS A 245 7.78 33.33 14.74
C LYS A 245 6.56 33.07 15.61
N ILE A 246 5.83 31.98 15.34
CA ILE A 246 4.68 31.56 16.17
C ILE A 246 5.16 31.19 17.57
N ALA A 247 6.25 30.40 17.68
CA ALA A 247 6.85 30.04 18.96
C ALA A 247 7.32 31.27 19.74
N GLN A 248 7.99 32.22 19.09
CA GLN A 248 8.38 33.50 19.71
C GLN A 248 7.17 34.30 20.20
N GLY A 249 6.07 34.33 19.43
CA GLY A 249 4.81 34.97 19.83
C GLY A 249 4.23 34.35 21.10
N HIS A 250 4.23 33.03 21.20
CA HIS A 250 3.81 32.32 22.42
C HIS A 250 4.71 32.60 23.62
N VAL A 251 6.04 32.62 23.42
CA VAL A 251 6.99 32.95 24.48
C VAL A 251 6.75 34.38 24.99
N LYS A 252 6.61 35.37 24.10
CA LYS A 252 6.29 36.76 24.46
C LYS A 252 4.97 36.88 25.21
N ALA A 253 3.93 36.20 24.75
CA ALA A 253 2.63 36.20 25.44
C ALA A 253 2.73 35.60 26.85
N LEU A 254 3.48 34.51 27.02
CA LEU A 254 3.69 33.88 28.32
C LEU A 254 4.56 34.73 29.27
N THR A 255 5.58 35.43 28.76
CA THR A 255 6.37 36.37 29.58
C THR A 255 5.55 37.57 30.04
N GLU A 256 4.67 38.12 29.20
CA GLU A 256 3.77 39.20 29.62
C GLU A 256 2.75 38.73 30.67
N VAL A 257 2.21 37.51 30.54
CA VAL A 257 1.33 36.92 31.57
C VAL A 257 2.09 36.71 32.90
N LEU A 258 3.36 36.30 32.84
CA LEU A 258 4.23 36.17 34.00
C LEU A 258 4.46 37.49 34.75
N LYS A 259 4.46 38.63 34.04
CA LYS A 259 4.59 39.97 34.66
C LYS A 259 3.32 40.44 35.39
N VAL A 260 2.15 39.90 35.02
CA VAL A 260 0.84 40.28 35.60
C VAL A 260 0.50 39.44 36.84
N LEU A 261 1.14 38.29 37.03
CA LEU A 261 0.98 37.48 38.24
C LEU A 261 1.70 38.15 39.42
N PRO A 262 1.02 38.40 40.55
CA PRO A 262 1.67 38.97 41.73
C PRO A 262 2.69 37.97 42.29
N VAL A 263 3.95 38.37 42.28
CA VAL A 263 5.02 37.66 42.97
C VAL A 263 4.94 38.05 44.45
N GLU A 264 4.26 37.25 45.26
CA GLU A 264 4.41 37.34 46.71
C GLU A 264 5.80 36.81 47.09
N VAL A 265 6.69 37.73 47.45
CA VAL A 265 7.99 37.41 48.04
C VAL A 265 7.89 37.63 49.54
N GLU A 266 7.78 36.55 50.30
CA GLU A 266 8.10 36.52 51.74
C GLU A 266 9.46 35.81 51.92
N PRO A 267 10.46 36.44 52.57
CA PRO A 267 11.81 35.90 52.61
C PRO A 267 12.05 35.15 53.92
N THR A 268 11.91 33.82 53.94
CA THR A 268 12.56 33.01 55.00
C THR A 268 13.15 31.70 54.45
N GLY A 269 14.48 31.69 54.44
CA GLY A 269 15.39 30.60 54.78
C GLY A 269 15.08 29.17 54.32
N HIS A 270 16.03 28.63 53.55
CA HIS A 270 16.25 27.19 53.30
C HIS A 270 15.26 26.56 52.32
N ASN A 271 15.45 26.81 51.02
CA ASN A 271 15.28 25.85 49.90
C ASN A 271 15.32 26.55 48.53
N PHE A 272 16.19 27.55 48.33
CA PHE A 272 16.40 28.19 47.03
C PHE A 272 17.38 27.40 46.14
N GLN A 273 17.09 26.10 45.93
CA GLN A 273 17.75 25.31 44.87
C GLN A 273 16.77 24.45 44.06
N LEU A 274 15.45 24.65 44.20
CA LEU A 274 14.46 23.80 43.52
C LEU A 274 13.34 24.51 42.75
N VAL A 275 13.33 25.85 42.64
CA VAL A 275 12.23 26.54 41.94
C VAL A 275 12.69 27.42 40.76
N LEU A 276 13.99 27.66 40.59
CA LEU A 276 14.52 28.39 39.43
C LEU A 276 15.11 27.50 38.32
N SER A 277 14.93 26.17 38.40
CA SER A 277 15.44 25.20 37.41
C SER A 277 14.42 24.79 36.34
N VAL A 278 13.16 25.26 36.42
CA VAL A 278 12.07 24.77 35.56
C VAL A 278 11.75 25.72 34.40
N VAL A 279 12.22 26.97 34.41
CA VAL A 279 11.76 27.99 33.44
C VAL A 279 12.84 28.53 32.50
N LEU A 280 14.12 28.16 32.67
CA LEU A 280 15.23 28.67 31.83
C LEU A 280 16.03 27.61 31.02
N PHE A 281 15.52 26.39 30.88
CA PHE A 281 16.16 25.40 29.99
C PHE A 281 15.13 24.54 29.24
N PRO A 282 14.90 24.79 27.94
CA PRO A 282 14.43 23.75 27.05
C PRO A 282 15.52 23.42 26.01
N PHE A 283 16.80 23.30 26.39
CA PHE A 283 17.82 22.77 25.46
C PHE A 283 19.06 22.19 26.15
N GLU A 284 18.89 21.47 27.27
CA GLU A 284 20.02 20.74 27.89
C GLU A 284 19.62 19.36 28.42
N ASN A 285 18.78 18.66 27.64
CA ASN A 285 18.60 17.21 27.77
C ASN A 285 18.84 16.51 26.41
N LEU A 286 19.81 17.00 25.67
CA LEU A 286 20.69 16.17 24.84
C LEU A 286 22.01 16.00 25.60
N ARG A 287 21.94 15.48 26.84
CA ARG A 287 23.10 14.70 27.30
C ARG A 287 23.18 13.54 26.34
N HIS A 288 24.24 13.52 25.52
CA HIS A 288 24.76 12.25 25.04
C HIS A 288 24.80 11.32 26.26
N PRO A 289 24.11 10.17 26.22
CA PRO A 289 24.11 9.26 27.35
C PRO A 289 25.52 8.70 27.48
N THR A 290 26.31 9.28 28.37
CA THR A 290 27.63 8.80 28.76
C THR A 290 27.53 7.60 29.71
N ASN A 291 26.32 7.21 30.11
CA ASN A 291 26.05 5.95 30.78
C ASN A 291 25.71 4.86 29.74
N HIS A 292 26.67 3.97 29.51
CA HIS A 292 26.47 2.73 28.74
C HIS A 292 25.34 1.83 29.30
N GLN A 293 24.83 2.10 30.52
CA GLN A 293 23.75 1.33 31.14
C GLN A 293 22.33 1.83 30.76
N ASP A 294 22.13 3.13 30.48
CA ASP A 294 20.80 3.67 30.13
C ASP A 294 20.46 3.51 28.64
N LEU A 295 21.48 3.48 27.76
CA LEU A 295 21.33 3.08 26.36
C LEU A 295 20.90 1.61 26.23
N ASP A 296 21.29 0.77 27.17
CA ASP A 296 20.97 -0.66 27.20
C ASP A 296 19.51 -0.92 27.66
N GLN A 297 18.91 0.03 28.39
CA GLN A 297 17.50 0.00 28.78
C GLN A 297 16.57 0.41 27.61
N ALA A 298 16.97 1.40 26.81
CA ALA A 298 16.23 1.83 25.61
C ALA A 298 16.28 0.78 24.49
N ALA A 299 17.35 -0.02 24.43
CA ALA A 299 17.54 -1.13 23.48
C ALA A 299 16.67 -2.38 23.78
N LYS A 300 15.92 -2.42 24.89
CA LYS A 300 15.24 -3.64 25.40
C LYS A 300 13.73 -3.70 25.16
N MET A 301 13.17 -2.98 24.19
CA MET A 301 11.75 -3.11 23.83
C MET A 301 11.57 -4.07 22.65
N GLY A 302 10.81 -5.14 22.83
CA GLY A 302 10.52 -6.08 21.74
C GLY A 302 9.69 -5.43 20.62
N ALA A 303 9.91 -5.82 19.35
CA ALA A 303 9.25 -5.26 18.17
C ALA A 303 7.70 -5.11 18.30
N LEU A 304 7.04 -6.08 18.93
CA LEU A 304 5.58 -6.06 19.15
C LEU A 304 5.12 -4.93 20.07
N LYS A 305 5.99 -4.45 20.95
CA LYS A 305 5.71 -3.32 21.84
C LYS A 305 5.63 -2.01 21.07
N TYR A 306 6.55 -1.78 20.12
CA TYR A 306 6.47 -0.63 19.22
C TYR A 306 5.19 -0.64 18.37
N VAL A 307 4.82 -1.81 17.82
CA VAL A 307 3.57 -1.97 17.07
C VAL A 307 2.35 -1.67 17.94
N GLU A 308 2.38 -2.07 19.22
CA GLU A 308 1.32 -1.72 20.16
C GLU A 308 1.23 -0.20 20.37
N GLU A 309 2.34 0.48 20.64
CA GLU A 309 2.34 1.93 20.90
C GLU A 309 1.88 2.73 19.67
N LEU A 310 2.34 2.35 18.47
CA LEU A 310 1.88 2.92 17.21
C LEU A 310 0.36 2.74 17.04
N GLN A 311 -0.16 1.57 17.38
CA GLN A 311 -1.61 1.30 17.34
C GLN A 311 -2.41 2.02 18.43
N LYS A 312 -1.80 2.60 19.47
CA LYS A 312 -2.51 3.48 20.41
C LYS A 312 -2.74 4.86 19.80
N LYS A 313 -1.76 5.40 19.06
CA LYS A 313 -1.81 6.69 18.37
C LYS A 313 -2.53 6.61 17.01
N LYS A 314 -3.79 6.16 16.97
CA LYS A 314 -4.52 5.92 15.68
C LYS A 314 -4.81 7.17 14.84
N GLN A 315 -4.73 8.35 15.44
CA GLN A 315 -4.96 9.62 14.75
C GLN A 315 -3.69 10.18 14.09
N SER A 316 -2.51 9.58 14.32
CA SER A 316 -1.31 9.98 13.59
C SER A 316 -1.48 9.72 12.10
N ASP A 317 -0.91 10.58 11.25
CA ASP A 317 -1.08 10.51 9.80
C ASP A 317 -0.69 9.17 9.20
N VAL A 318 0.41 8.57 9.67
CA VAL A 318 0.88 7.24 9.22
C VAL A 318 -0.20 6.16 9.42
N VAL A 319 -0.79 6.10 10.62
CA VAL A 319 -1.82 5.10 10.95
C VAL A 319 -3.15 5.43 10.27
N ALA A 320 -3.50 6.71 10.19
CA ALA A 320 -4.72 7.16 9.53
C ALA A 320 -4.68 6.82 8.02
N PHE A 321 -3.57 7.10 7.35
CA PHE A 321 -3.31 6.72 5.96
C PHE A 321 -3.40 5.21 5.76
N LEU A 322 -2.68 4.42 6.58
CA LEU A 322 -2.73 2.96 6.54
C LEU A 322 -4.15 2.41 6.71
N LEU A 323 -4.91 2.95 7.67
CA LEU A 323 -6.30 2.55 7.90
C LEU A 323 -7.20 2.95 6.74
N ARG A 324 -6.98 4.10 6.09
CA ARG A 324 -7.77 4.51 4.92
C ARG A 324 -7.58 3.55 3.74
N VAL A 325 -6.33 3.21 3.41
CA VAL A 325 -5.99 2.24 2.35
C VAL A 325 -6.57 0.85 2.66
N ARG A 326 -6.37 0.34 3.89
CA ARG A 326 -6.95 -0.95 4.31
C ARG A 326 -8.48 -0.94 4.27
N CYS A 327 -9.11 0.18 4.60
CA CYS A 327 -10.57 0.26 4.58
C CYS A 327 -11.11 0.22 3.15
N TRP A 328 -10.38 0.75 2.18
CA TRP A 328 -10.71 0.60 0.78
C TRP A 328 -10.65 -0.87 0.35
N GLU A 329 -9.54 -1.58 0.64
CA GLU A 329 -9.39 -3.01 0.34
C GLU A 329 -10.54 -3.84 0.96
N LEU A 330 -10.81 -3.64 2.25
CA LEU A 330 -11.85 -4.39 2.97
C LEU A 330 -13.29 -4.12 2.47
N ARG A 331 -13.51 -3.02 1.75
CA ARG A 331 -14.81 -2.74 1.12
C ARG A 331 -15.04 -3.57 -0.12
N GLN A 332 -13.99 -3.79 -0.92
CA GLN A 332 -14.03 -4.60 -2.14
C GLN A 332 -14.20 -6.09 -1.81
N LEU A 333 -13.65 -6.55 -0.69
CA LEU A 333 -13.76 -7.94 -0.28
C LEU A 333 -15.16 -8.32 0.24
N ASN A 334 -15.45 -9.63 0.19
CA ASN A 334 -16.69 -10.20 0.69
C ASN A 334 -16.91 -9.94 2.19
N VAL A 335 -18.18 -9.93 2.60
CA VAL A 335 -18.63 -9.61 3.97
C VAL A 335 -17.91 -10.45 5.03
N ILE A 336 -17.72 -11.73 4.75
CA ILE A 336 -16.94 -12.69 5.54
C ILE A 336 -15.96 -13.36 4.60
N HIS A 337 -14.67 -13.21 4.86
CA HIS A 337 -13.62 -13.87 4.08
C HIS A 337 -12.48 -14.34 5.00
N ARG A 338 -11.75 -15.37 4.56
CA ARG A 338 -10.59 -15.87 5.29
C ARG A 338 -9.40 -14.94 5.04
N ALA A 339 -8.67 -14.61 6.10
CA ALA A 339 -7.39 -13.91 5.99
C ALA A 339 -6.24 -14.91 6.13
N SER A 340 -5.22 -14.78 5.28
CA SER A 340 -4.04 -15.65 5.34
C SER A 340 -3.21 -15.41 6.59
N ARG A 341 -3.11 -14.15 7.03
CA ARG A 341 -2.35 -13.71 8.21
C ARG A 341 -3.13 -12.65 9.00
N PRO A 342 -2.90 -12.51 10.31
CA PRO A 342 -3.49 -11.42 11.09
C PRO A 342 -2.98 -10.07 10.59
N SER A 343 -3.87 -9.10 10.38
CA SER A 343 -3.46 -7.72 10.07
C SER A 343 -2.75 -7.04 11.24
N ARG A 344 -2.99 -7.53 12.46
CA ARG A 344 -2.44 -7.02 13.72
C ARG A 344 -1.90 -8.15 14.58
N LEU A 345 -0.62 -8.49 14.37
CA LEU A 345 0.02 -9.59 15.07
C LEU A 345 0.15 -9.34 16.58
N ASP A 346 0.43 -8.10 16.99
CA ASP A 346 0.50 -7.65 18.39
C ASP A 346 -0.78 -8.01 19.16
N LYS A 347 -1.93 -7.70 18.57
CA LYS A 347 -3.23 -7.87 19.21
C LYS A 347 -3.69 -9.31 19.14
N ALA A 348 -3.47 -9.97 18.00
CA ALA A 348 -3.81 -11.37 17.82
C ALA A 348 -3.09 -12.25 18.86
N ARG A 349 -1.77 -12.07 19.04
CA ARG A 349 -0.96 -12.85 20.00
C ARG A 349 -1.46 -12.69 21.43
N ARG A 350 -1.78 -11.46 21.84
CA ARG A 350 -2.34 -11.17 23.17
C ARG A 350 -3.69 -11.84 23.43
N LEU A 351 -4.44 -12.11 22.38
CA LEU A 351 -5.75 -12.77 22.45
C LEU A 351 -5.65 -14.29 22.28
N GLY A 352 -4.44 -14.85 22.18
CA GLY A 352 -4.18 -16.28 22.14
C GLY A 352 -3.93 -16.87 20.75
N TYR A 353 -3.76 -16.04 19.71
CA TYR A 353 -3.31 -16.52 18.41
C TYR A 353 -1.86 -17.01 18.48
N LYS A 354 -1.59 -18.14 17.85
CA LYS A 354 -0.25 -18.67 17.59
C LYS A 354 -0.14 -19.02 16.12
N ALA A 355 1.02 -18.72 15.53
CA ALA A 355 1.32 -19.05 14.13
C ALA A 355 1.71 -20.53 14.02
N LYS A 356 0.70 -21.41 14.11
CA LYS A 356 0.82 -22.85 13.88
C LYS A 356 -0.45 -23.37 13.20
N GLN A 357 -0.36 -24.56 12.63
CA GLN A 357 -1.50 -25.19 11.97
C GLN A 357 -2.69 -25.39 12.95
N GLY A 358 -3.90 -25.22 12.43
CA GLY A 358 -5.15 -25.27 13.19
C GLY A 358 -5.66 -23.92 13.71
N TYR A 359 -4.85 -22.85 13.67
CA TYR A 359 -5.36 -21.48 13.86
C TYR A 359 -5.78 -20.87 12.53
N VAL A 360 -6.96 -20.26 12.49
CA VAL A 360 -7.50 -19.60 11.30
C VAL A 360 -8.02 -18.22 11.67
N ILE A 361 -7.91 -17.28 10.74
CA ILE A 361 -8.39 -15.92 10.93
C ILE A 361 -9.40 -15.61 9.84
N TYR A 362 -10.54 -15.06 10.26
CA TYR A 362 -11.56 -14.54 9.36
C TYR A 362 -11.75 -13.06 9.60
N ARG A 363 -11.88 -12.31 8.51
CA ARG A 363 -12.29 -10.90 8.51
C ARG A 363 -13.79 -10.84 8.30
N VAL A 364 -14.45 -9.99 9.06
CA VAL A 364 -15.89 -9.77 8.96
C VAL A 364 -16.23 -8.29 9.10
N ARG A 365 -17.14 -7.80 8.26
CA ARG A 365 -17.75 -6.49 8.41
C ARG A 365 -19.13 -6.55 9.05
N VAL A 366 -19.41 -5.63 9.95
CA VAL A 366 -20.70 -5.47 10.63
C VAL A 366 -21.17 -4.04 10.49
N ARG A 367 -22.42 -3.87 10.05
CA ARG A 367 -23.02 -2.55 9.83
C ARG A 367 -23.09 -1.78 11.15
N ARG A 368 -22.73 -0.50 11.10
CA ARG A 368 -22.82 0.47 12.20
C ARG A 368 -24.27 0.90 12.41
N GLY A 369 -24.52 1.49 13.58
CA GLY A 369 -25.82 2.05 13.95
C GLY A 369 -26.60 1.20 14.95
N GLY A 370 -27.82 1.67 15.24
CA GLY A 370 -28.79 0.96 16.07
C GLY A 370 -29.48 -0.17 15.31
N ARG A 371 -30.37 -0.89 16.01
CA ARG A 371 -31.20 -1.93 15.40
C ARG A 371 -32.65 -1.46 15.40
N LYS A 372 -33.19 -1.18 14.22
CA LYS A 372 -34.62 -0.91 14.05
C LYS A 372 -35.43 -2.14 14.49
N ARG A 373 -36.53 -1.92 15.20
CA ARG A 373 -37.50 -3.01 15.47
C ARG A 373 -38.10 -3.50 14.15
N PRO A 374 -38.18 -4.81 13.91
CA PRO A 374 -38.93 -5.35 12.77
C PRO A 374 -40.43 -5.23 13.08
N ALA A 375 -41.03 -4.10 12.72
CA ALA A 375 -42.46 -3.85 12.79
C ALA A 375 -42.95 -3.43 11.39
N PRO A 376 -43.94 -4.14 10.80
CA PRO A 376 -44.51 -3.75 9.51
C PRO A 376 -44.98 -2.30 9.54
N LYS A 377 -44.56 -1.49 8.57
CA LYS A 377 -44.86 -0.03 8.49
C LYS A 377 -44.47 0.79 9.74
N GLY A 378 -43.75 0.20 10.68
CA GLY A 378 -43.53 0.80 11.99
C GLY A 378 -44.78 0.83 12.88
N ALA A 379 -45.85 0.10 12.56
CA ALA A 379 -47.00 0.00 13.43
C ALA A 379 -46.69 -0.98 14.58
N THR A 380 -46.68 -0.47 15.81
CA THR A 380 -46.52 -1.28 17.03
C THR A 380 -47.77 -1.16 17.89
N TYR A 381 -48.40 -2.29 18.21
CA TYR A 381 -49.61 -2.33 19.04
C TYR A 381 -49.28 -2.40 20.54
N GLY A 382 -50.24 -1.98 21.37
CA GLY A 382 -50.15 -2.03 22.83
C GLY A 382 -49.69 -0.71 23.46
N LYS A 383 -49.19 -0.80 24.70
CA LYS A 383 -48.87 0.37 25.55
C LYS A 383 -47.85 1.32 24.88
N PRO A 384 -47.99 2.65 25.04
CA PRO A 384 -47.08 3.64 24.45
C PRO A 384 -45.59 3.41 24.72
N THR A 385 -45.23 2.87 25.89
CA THR A 385 -43.83 2.55 26.26
C THR A 385 -43.16 1.55 25.31
N ASN A 386 -43.95 0.70 24.65
CA ASN A 386 -43.46 -0.30 23.71
C ASN A 386 -43.47 0.18 22.26
N GLN A 387 -43.88 1.42 21.97
CA GLN A 387 -44.05 1.90 20.60
C GLN A 387 -42.76 2.45 19.93
N GLY A 388 -41.62 2.40 20.63
CA GLY A 388 -40.33 2.85 20.09
C GLY A 388 -39.76 1.95 18.99
N ILE A 389 -39.24 2.56 17.91
CA ILE A 389 -38.77 1.84 16.70
C ILE A 389 -37.31 2.13 16.36
N ASN A 390 -36.95 3.42 16.18
CA ASN A 390 -35.67 3.83 15.59
C ASN A 390 -34.53 3.93 16.62
N GLN A 391 -34.80 4.44 17.81
CA GLN A 391 -33.77 4.74 18.82
C GLN A 391 -33.34 3.52 19.65
N LEU A 392 -33.82 2.32 19.30
CA LEU A 392 -33.46 1.08 19.98
C LEU A 392 -31.99 0.70 19.75
N LYS A 393 -31.31 0.36 20.84
CA LYS A 393 -29.92 -0.11 20.82
C LYS A 393 -29.89 -1.62 21.00
N TYR A 394 -29.00 -2.28 20.27
CA TYR A 394 -28.83 -3.72 20.38
C TYR A 394 -28.11 -4.08 21.68
N GLN A 395 -28.59 -5.12 22.38
CA GLN A 395 -28.05 -5.52 23.68
C GLN A 395 -26.62 -6.08 23.58
N ARG A 396 -26.25 -6.69 22.44
CA ARG A 396 -24.90 -7.20 22.19
C ARG A 396 -24.08 -6.17 21.43
N SER A 397 -22.77 -6.13 21.72
CA SER A 397 -21.85 -5.28 20.94
C SER A 397 -21.71 -5.76 19.49
N LEU A 398 -21.38 -4.86 18.57
CA LEU A 398 -21.13 -5.19 17.16
C LEU A 398 -20.04 -6.26 16.98
N LYS A 399 -19.04 -6.28 17.87
CA LYS A 399 -17.98 -7.27 17.91
C LYS A 399 -18.49 -8.67 18.27
N ALA A 400 -19.51 -8.78 19.13
CA ALA A 400 -20.14 -10.07 19.43
C ALA A 400 -20.98 -10.56 18.24
N THR A 401 -21.66 -9.65 17.53
CA THR A 401 -22.35 -9.98 16.28
C THR A 401 -21.38 -10.46 15.20
N ALA A 402 -20.17 -9.87 15.13
CA ALA A 402 -19.10 -10.34 14.25
C ALA A 402 -18.69 -11.78 14.56
N GLU A 403 -18.39 -12.08 15.83
CA GLU A 403 -18.04 -13.44 16.29
C GLU A 403 -19.15 -14.44 15.94
N GLU A 404 -20.42 -14.09 16.17
CA GLU A 404 -21.57 -14.94 15.89
C GLU A 404 -21.78 -15.20 14.38
N ARG A 405 -21.61 -14.17 13.53
CA ARG A 405 -21.70 -14.33 12.07
C ARG A 405 -20.63 -15.29 11.55
N VAL A 406 -19.40 -15.14 12.03
CA VAL A 406 -18.28 -16.01 11.63
C VAL A 406 -18.45 -17.43 12.18
N GLY A 407 -18.87 -17.58 13.44
CA GLY A 407 -19.14 -18.89 14.05
C GLY A 407 -20.25 -19.67 13.35
N ARG A 408 -21.28 -18.98 12.83
CA ARG A 408 -22.32 -19.61 12.00
C ARG A 408 -21.80 -20.02 10.62
N ARG A 409 -20.96 -19.19 9.98
CA ARG A 409 -20.37 -19.51 8.66
C ARG A 409 -19.35 -20.65 8.76
N CYS A 410 -18.59 -20.72 9.86
CA CYS A 410 -17.54 -21.71 10.10
C CYS A 410 -17.92 -22.62 11.27
N ALA A 411 -19.02 -23.36 11.14
CA ALA A 411 -19.61 -24.13 12.25
C ALA A 411 -18.68 -25.21 12.85
N ASN A 412 -17.79 -25.78 12.02
CA ASN A 412 -16.84 -26.81 12.45
C ASN A 412 -15.70 -26.24 13.32
N LEU A 413 -15.41 -24.94 13.16
CA LEU A 413 -14.37 -24.26 13.91
C LEU A 413 -14.88 -23.75 15.25
N ARG A 414 -13.95 -23.38 16.14
CA ARG A 414 -14.24 -22.81 17.45
C ARG A 414 -13.74 -21.38 17.52
N VAL A 415 -14.64 -20.43 17.81
CA VAL A 415 -14.25 -19.03 18.03
C VAL A 415 -13.47 -18.92 19.33
N LEU A 416 -12.22 -18.47 19.24
CA LEU A 416 -11.37 -18.19 20.39
C LEU A 416 -11.66 -16.79 20.94
N ASN A 417 -11.42 -15.77 20.10
CA ASN A 417 -11.59 -14.36 20.42
C ASN A 417 -11.66 -13.53 19.12
N SER A 418 -11.83 -12.22 19.25
CA SER A 418 -11.78 -11.31 18.10
C SER A 418 -11.18 -9.96 18.46
N TYR A 419 -10.84 -9.14 17.47
CA TYR A 419 -10.37 -7.77 17.66
C TYR A 419 -10.78 -6.84 16.52
N TRP A 420 -10.78 -5.55 16.82
CA TRP A 420 -11.07 -4.48 15.86
C TRP A 420 -9.85 -4.23 14.97
N ILE A 421 -10.10 -4.06 13.67
CA ILE A 421 -9.07 -3.73 12.69
C ILE A 421 -9.28 -2.32 12.14
N ASN A 422 -10.52 -2.03 11.73
CA ASN A 422 -10.84 -0.81 11.01
C ASN A 422 -12.33 -0.42 11.12
N GLN A 423 -12.68 0.80 10.73
CA GLN A 423 -14.06 1.28 10.61
C GLN A 423 -14.20 2.34 9.53
N ASP A 424 -15.30 2.30 8.78
CA ASP A 424 -15.77 3.41 7.93
C ASP A 424 -17.08 3.98 8.51
N SER A 425 -17.76 4.88 7.79
CA SER A 425 -19.04 5.44 8.21
C SER A 425 -20.16 4.39 8.37
N THR A 426 -20.18 3.35 7.53
CA THR A 426 -21.27 2.38 7.43
C THR A 426 -21.00 1.06 8.18
N TYR A 427 -19.75 0.67 8.36
CA TYR A 427 -19.30 -0.65 8.80
C TYR A 427 -18.14 -0.56 9.81
N LYS A 428 -18.06 -1.58 10.66
CA LYS A 428 -16.87 -1.89 11.46
C LYS A 428 -16.33 -3.24 11.05
N TYR A 429 -15.01 -3.32 10.96
CA TYR A 429 -14.28 -4.50 10.53
C TYR A 429 -13.59 -5.15 11.73
N TYR A 430 -13.76 -6.47 11.84
CA TYR A 430 -13.18 -7.27 12.91
C TYR A 430 -12.46 -8.48 12.32
N GLU A 431 -11.40 -8.89 13.01
CA GLU A 431 -10.72 -10.15 12.78
C GLU A 431 -11.11 -11.11 13.90
N VAL A 432 -11.64 -12.27 13.54
CA VAL A 432 -12.07 -13.32 14.45
C VAL A 432 -11.05 -14.45 14.37
N ILE A 433 -10.47 -14.79 15.52
CA ILE A 433 -9.53 -15.90 15.68
C ILE A 433 -10.34 -17.15 15.92
N LEU A 434 -10.17 -18.13 15.04
CA LEU A 434 -10.78 -19.44 15.11
C LEU A 434 -9.71 -20.51 15.31
N VAL A 435 -10.14 -21.61 15.89
CA VAL A 435 -9.32 -22.79 16.11
C VAL A 435 -10.06 -24.00 15.55
N ASP A 436 -9.34 -24.85 14.82
CA ASP A 436 -9.83 -26.14 14.37
C ASP A 436 -9.62 -27.20 15.48
N PRO A 437 -10.70 -27.72 16.09
CA PRO A 437 -10.60 -28.73 17.13
C PRO A 437 -10.19 -30.13 16.61
N GLN A 438 -10.29 -30.39 15.31
CA GLN A 438 -9.93 -31.67 14.70
C GLN A 438 -8.43 -31.77 14.37
N HIS A 439 -7.74 -30.63 14.27
CA HIS A 439 -6.34 -30.59 13.90
C HIS A 439 -5.40 -31.13 15.00
N LYS A 440 -4.48 -32.05 14.65
CA LYS A 440 -3.53 -32.70 15.58
C LYS A 440 -2.73 -31.68 16.40
N ALA A 441 -2.18 -30.64 15.77
CA ALA A 441 -1.40 -29.60 16.44
C ALA A 441 -2.17 -28.78 17.50
N ILE A 442 -3.51 -28.80 17.48
CA ILE A 442 -4.37 -28.19 18.50
C ILE A 442 -4.67 -29.18 19.61
N ARG A 443 -4.97 -30.43 19.25
CA ARG A 443 -5.29 -31.50 20.21
C ARG A 443 -4.11 -31.86 21.12
N ILE A 444 -2.89 -31.85 20.56
CA ILE A 444 -1.66 -32.18 21.28
C ILE A 444 -1.22 -31.04 22.21
N ASP A 445 -1.49 -29.76 21.88
CA ASP A 445 -0.99 -28.64 22.68
C ASP A 445 -1.81 -28.41 23.96
N PRO A 446 -1.23 -28.63 25.15
CA PRO A 446 -1.94 -28.51 26.42
C PRO A 446 -2.44 -27.09 26.73
N ARG A 447 -1.90 -26.06 26.06
CA ARG A 447 -2.29 -24.66 26.31
C ARG A 447 -3.64 -24.31 25.67
N ILE A 448 -4.03 -24.99 24.60
CA ILE A 448 -5.25 -24.71 23.84
C ILE A 448 -6.22 -25.89 23.78
N ASN A 449 -5.76 -27.12 24.06
CA ASN A 449 -6.57 -28.34 23.96
C ASN A 449 -7.93 -28.27 24.67
N TRP A 450 -8.08 -27.45 25.72
CA TRP A 450 -9.35 -27.21 26.40
C TRP A 450 -10.47 -26.83 25.42
N ILE A 451 -10.17 -26.10 24.34
CA ILE A 451 -11.19 -25.65 23.36
C ILE A 451 -11.79 -26.80 22.54
N VAL A 452 -11.12 -27.95 22.51
CA VAL A 452 -11.54 -29.15 21.77
C VAL A 452 -12.73 -29.83 22.45
N ASN A 453 -12.86 -29.71 23.78
CA ASN A 453 -13.91 -30.37 24.54
C ASN A 453 -15.31 -29.93 24.05
N PRO A 454 -16.30 -30.85 24.03
CA PRO A 454 -17.63 -30.58 23.48
C PRO A 454 -18.37 -29.44 24.19
N VAL A 455 -18.06 -29.18 25.46
CA VAL A 455 -18.60 -28.07 26.26
C VAL A 455 -18.27 -26.69 25.64
N HIS A 456 -17.24 -26.60 24.81
CA HIS A 456 -16.80 -25.37 24.14
C HIS A 456 -17.35 -25.20 22.71
N LYS A 457 -18.33 -25.99 22.29
CA LYS A 457 -19.12 -25.75 21.07
C LYS A 457 -19.83 -24.39 21.11
N HIS A 458 -19.79 -23.65 20.01
CA HIS A 458 -20.51 -22.37 19.82
C HIS A 458 -20.46 -21.41 21.03
N ARG A 459 -19.26 -21.10 21.51
CA ARG A 459 -19.03 -20.18 22.65
C ARG A 459 -19.51 -18.77 22.34
N GLU A 460 -19.40 -18.35 21.09
CA GLU A 460 -19.88 -17.08 20.56
C GLU A 460 -21.41 -16.94 20.69
N ALA A 461 -22.17 -17.99 20.35
CA ALA A 461 -23.63 -17.98 20.46
C ALA A 461 -24.12 -17.87 21.91
N ARG A 462 -23.37 -18.47 22.85
CA ARG A 462 -23.64 -18.45 24.30
C ARG A 462 -23.04 -17.23 25.02
N GLY A 463 -22.32 -16.37 24.31
CA GLY A 463 -21.66 -15.19 24.88
C GLY A 463 -20.59 -15.53 25.92
N LEU A 464 -19.78 -16.55 25.64
CA LEU A 464 -18.65 -17.00 26.49
C LEU A 464 -17.29 -16.50 26.00
N THR A 465 -17.24 -15.80 24.87
CA THR A 465 -16.06 -15.04 24.41
C THR A 465 -15.82 -13.83 25.32
N ALA A 466 -14.63 -13.22 25.25
CA ALA A 466 -14.33 -12.02 26.05
C ALA A 466 -15.34 -10.89 25.78
N THR A 467 -15.72 -10.73 24.51
CA THR A 467 -16.73 -9.76 24.08
C THR A 467 -18.12 -10.08 24.64
N GLY A 468 -18.55 -11.34 24.57
CA GLY A 468 -19.82 -11.80 25.11
C GLY A 468 -19.92 -11.64 26.62
N LYS A 469 -18.85 -11.99 27.37
CA LYS A 469 -18.78 -11.82 28.82
C LYS A 469 -18.92 -10.35 29.23
N LYS A 470 -18.24 -9.44 28.52
CA LYS A 470 -18.36 -7.99 28.73
C LYS A 470 -19.79 -7.49 28.51
N SER A 471 -20.42 -7.89 27.40
CA SER A 471 -21.81 -7.50 27.08
C SER A 471 -22.83 -8.02 28.10
N ARG A 472 -22.58 -9.18 28.71
CA ARG A 472 -23.43 -9.75 29.77
C ARG A 472 -23.25 -9.06 31.14
N GLY A 473 -22.32 -8.12 31.26
CA GLY A 473 -21.99 -7.48 32.54
C GLY A 473 -21.41 -8.46 33.55
N LEU A 474 -20.64 -9.46 33.11
CA LEU A 474 -19.97 -10.40 34.01
C LEU A 474 -18.69 -9.77 34.55
N ASN A 475 -18.72 -9.33 35.80
CA ASN A 475 -17.55 -8.80 36.49
C ASN A 475 -17.73 -8.95 38.02
N LYS A 476 -16.76 -8.48 38.81
CA LYS A 476 -16.74 -8.57 40.28
C LYS A 476 -17.07 -7.21 40.92
N GLY A 477 -17.61 -7.22 42.14
CA GLY A 477 -17.94 -6.04 42.92
C GLY A 477 -19.44 -5.72 42.99
N HIS A 478 -19.82 -4.74 43.83
CA HIS A 478 -21.21 -4.43 44.17
C HIS A 478 -22.08 -4.10 42.93
N ARG A 479 -21.50 -3.51 41.87
CA ARG A 479 -22.20 -3.15 40.62
C ARG A 479 -22.68 -4.37 39.82
N TYR A 480 -22.21 -5.57 40.16
CA TYR A 480 -22.45 -6.79 39.38
C TYR A 480 -23.24 -7.86 40.15
N ASN A 481 -23.82 -7.53 41.31
CA ASN A 481 -24.59 -8.46 42.13
C ASN A 481 -25.74 -9.12 41.34
N LYS A 482 -26.42 -8.35 40.48
CA LYS A 482 -27.53 -8.83 39.63
C LYS A 482 -27.08 -9.58 38.37
N THR A 483 -25.78 -9.64 38.06
CA THR A 483 -25.26 -10.21 36.80
C THR A 483 -24.20 -11.29 36.97
N LYS A 484 -23.56 -11.43 38.16
CA LYS A 484 -22.43 -12.34 38.45
C LYS A 484 -22.57 -13.77 37.90
N ALA A 485 -23.73 -14.41 38.10
CA ALA A 485 -24.01 -15.77 37.63
C ALA A 485 -24.87 -15.81 36.33
N GLY A 486 -25.15 -14.63 35.76
CA GLY A 486 -26.10 -14.40 34.67
C GLY A 486 -27.40 -13.76 35.18
N ARG A 487 -27.81 -12.66 34.52
CA ARG A 487 -28.98 -11.85 34.91
C ARG A 487 -30.24 -12.69 35.19
N ARG A 488 -30.58 -13.61 34.28
CA ARG A 488 -31.78 -14.46 34.43
C ARG A 488 -31.66 -15.49 35.56
N LYS A 489 -30.46 -16.02 35.80
CA LYS A 489 -30.20 -16.98 36.89
C LYS A 489 -30.33 -16.30 38.25
N THR A 490 -29.73 -15.12 38.42
CA THR A 490 -29.86 -14.33 39.65
C THR A 490 -31.30 -13.88 39.88
N TRP A 491 -31.98 -13.38 38.83
CA TRP A 491 -33.39 -13.01 38.94
C TRP A 491 -34.26 -14.19 39.37
N LYS A 492 -34.08 -15.38 38.75
CA LYS A 492 -34.84 -16.59 39.13
C LYS A 492 -34.64 -16.91 40.60
N ARG A 493 -33.40 -16.91 41.10
CA ARG A 493 -33.09 -17.18 42.51
C ARG A 493 -33.85 -16.25 43.46
N HIS A 494 -33.87 -14.94 43.19
CA HIS A 494 -34.51 -13.97 44.08
C HIS A 494 -36.04 -14.01 44.03
N ASN A 495 -36.63 -14.50 42.94
CA ASN A 495 -38.08 -14.59 42.75
C ASN A 495 -38.60 -16.02 42.94
N THR A 496 -37.74 -16.97 43.34
CA THR A 496 -38.18 -18.33 43.64
C THR A 496 -38.66 -18.37 45.09
N LEU A 497 -39.93 -18.71 45.30
CA LEU A 497 -40.46 -18.99 46.63
C LEU A 497 -39.80 -20.26 47.17
N SER A 498 -39.07 -20.14 48.28
CA SER A 498 -38.43 -21.28 48.94
C SER A 498 -39.37 -21.82 50.01
N LEU A 499 -39.94 -23.00 49.78
CA LEU A 499 -40.78 -23.70 50.74
C LEU A 499 -39.98 -24.86 51.33
N TRP A 500 -39.45 -24.66 52.53
CA TRP A 500 -38.75 -25.70 53.27
C TRP A 500 -39.75 -26.68 53.88
N ARG A 501 -39.33 -27.95 54.06
CA ARG A 501 -40.17 -29.00 54.67
C ARG A 501 -40.58 -28.64 56.09
N TYR A 502 -39.70 -27.99 56.83
CA TYR A 502 -39.93 -27.42 58.16
C TYR A 502 -39.58 -25.93 58.06
N ARG A 503 -40.46 -25.06 58.57
CA ARG A 503 -40.32 -23.60 58.47
C ARG A 503 -39.70 -23.02 59.72
#